data_AF-A0A4P9YB95-F1
#
_entry.id   AF-A0A4P9YB95-F1
#
_cell.length_a   1.000
_cell.length_b   1.000
_cell.length_c   1.000
_cell.angle_alpha   90.00
_cell.angle_beta   90.00
_cell.angle_gamma   90.00
#
_symmetry.space_group_name_H-M   'P 1'
#
loop_
_entity.id
_entity.type
_entity.pdbx_description
1 polymer ?
#
loop_
_entity_poly.entity_id
_entity_poly.type
_entity_poly.pdbx_seq_one_letter_code
_entity_poly.pdbx_strand_id
1 'polypeptide(L)'
;METFNSYYKLKTTNRMLKVPVFCYFIKIVEEAELYDKEINLLRSCSLQAFNDAMSTTFYKNKLNHKTKSDLRVFFDLFLVPSRKMSLRQVQNMNWGVVVLERAANRELSLPLWTRYEFKPSDFDILPPHVIKQHRKRGQLYYICDGPGAMVNHNCSPLNNCTWVDEKTKLKTKHFIQNIVPLSPLQELRVTYGGDYFMPGDCKCPKHKVRSTRTSSNTPYGLAK
;
A
#
# COMPACT_ATOMS: atom_id res chain seq x y z
N MET A 1 -3.23 4.67 15.93
CA MET A 1 -2.63 5.99 15.64
C MET A 1 -1.13 5.88 15.41
N GLU A 2 -0.40 5.09 16.20
CA GLU A 2 1.03 4.82 15.96
C GLU A 2 1.32 4.17 14.60
N THR A 3 0.56 3.15 14.17
CA THR A 3 0.67 2.55 12.83
C THR A 3 0.37 3.53 11.68
N PHE A 4 -0.35 4.62 11.94
CA PHE A 4 -0.57 5.67 10.94
C PHE A 4 0.58 6.69 10.97
N ASN A 5 1.04 7.07 12.16
CA ASN A 5 2.18 7.97 12.37
C ASN A 5 3.52 7.35 11.94
N SER A 6 3.64 6.02 11.96
CA SER A 6 4.81 5.29 11.45
C SER A 6 4.82 5.22 9.92
N TYR A 7 3.66 5.34 9.28
CA TYR A 7 3.53 5.35 7.82
C TYR A 7 3.51 6.76 7.21
N TYR A 8 3.11 7.79 7.97
CA TYR A 8 3.01 9.19 7.52
C TYR A 8 3.42 10.17 8.62
N LYS A 9 4.23 11.19 8.29
CA LYS A 9 4.56 12.30 9.21
C LYS A 9 3.90 13.61 8.77
N LEU A 10 2.94 14.09 9.56
CA LEU A 10 2.15 15.30 9.27
C LEU A 10 2.76 16.56 9.91
N LYS A 11 2.71 17.68 9.18
CA LYS A 11 3.33 18.96 9.55
C LYS A 11 2.65 19.76 10.66
N THR A 12 1.62 19.21 11.30
CA THR A 12 0.64 19.89 12.17
C THR A 12 -0.46 20.65 11.41
N THR A 13 -1.68 20.09 11.34
CA THR A 13 -2.93 20.86 11.20
C THR A 13 -4.12 20.05 11.72
N ASN A 14 -5.14 20.76 12.21
CA ASN A 14 -6.48 20.31 12.65
C ASN A 14 -7.31 19.54 11.60
N ARG A 15 -6.71 19.09 10.50
CA ARG A 15 -7.37 18.27 9.47
C ARG A 15 -6.97 16.83 9.67
N MET A 16 -7.80 16.06 10.37
CA MET A 16 -7.66 14.60 10.36
C MET A 16 -7.84 14.11 8.93
N LEU A 17 -6.74 13.77 8.25
CA LEU A 17 -6.80 12.90 7.10
C LEU A 17 -7.52 11.62 7.54
N LYS A 18 -8.53 11.20 6.77
CA LYS A 18 -9.20 9.93 7.07
C LYS A 18 -8.15 8.84 6.96
N VAL A 19 -8.01 8.05 8.02
CA VAL A 19 -7.07 6.93 8.09
C VAL A 19 -7.35 5.95 6.92
N PRO A 20 -6.33 5.56 6.12
CA PRO A 20 -6.47 4.57 5.06
C PRO A 20 -6.98 3.23 5.60
N VAL A 21 -7.76 2.51 4.79
CA VAL A 21 -8.35 1.23 5.20
C VAL A 21 -7.27 0.19 5.51
N PHE A 22 -6.16 0.19 4.78
CA PHE A 22 -5.07 -0.77 5.07
C PHE A 22 -4.53 -0.61 6.50
N CYS A 23 -4.52 0.60 7.09
CA CYS A 23 -4.10 0.81 8.47
C CYS A 23 -5.05 0.14 9.47
N TYR A 24 -6.36 0.20 9.22
CA TYR A 24 -7.34 -0.55 10.02
C TYR A 24 -7.12 -2.06 9.90
N PHE A 25 -6.83 -2.54 8.68
CA PHE A 25 -6.54 -3.95 8.44
C PHE A 25 -5.30 -4.43 9.20
N ILE A 26 -4.18 -3.70 9.12
CA ILE A 26 -2.96 -4.03 9.88
C ILE A 26 -3.23 -4.04 11.39
N LYS A 27 -4.03 -3.09 11.90
CA LYS A 27 -4.37 -3.08 13.33
C LYS A 27 -5.16 -4.32 13.75
N ILE A 28 -6.09 -4.80 12.91
CA ILE A 28 -6.82 -6.06 13.16
C ILE A 28 -5.86 -7.24 13.16
N VAL A 29 -4.93 -7.29 12.19
CA VAL A 29 -3.91 -8.34 12.10
C VAL A 29 -3.03 -8.39 13.36
N GLU A 30 -2.61 -7.23 13.86
CA GLU A 30 -1.80 -7.10 15.08
C GLU A 30 -2.56 -7.57 16.32
N GLU A 31 -3.78 -7.07 16.53
CA GLU A 31 -4.59 -7.40 17.72
C GLU A 31 -5.08 -8.85 17.75
N ALA A 32 -5.30 -9.45 16.58
CA ALA A 32 -5.69 -10.86 16.46
C ALA A 32 -4.50 -11.82 16.29
N GLU A 33 -3.26 -11.31 16.43
CA GLU A 33 -2.03 -12.09 16.30
C GLU A 33 -1.98 -12.95 15.02
N LEU A 34 -2.52 -12.42 13.92
CA LEU A 34 -2.63 -13.14 12.65
C LEU A 34 -1.32 -13.16 11.87
N TYR A 35 -0.27 -12.51 12.34
CA TYR A 35 1.03 -12.52 11.71
C TYR A 35 1.95 -13.55 12.35
N ASP A 36 2.40 -14.50 11.54
CA ASP A 36 3.35 -15.53 11.95
C ASP A 36 4.79 -15.07 11.71
N LYS A 37 5.52 -14.85 12.81
CA LYS A 37 6.90 -14.38 12.77
C LYS A 37 7.88 -15.45 12.30
N GLU A 38 7.57 -16.74 12.49
CA GLU A 38 8.49 -17.83 12.13
C GLU A 38 8.58 -17.99 10.61
N ILE A 39 7.44 -17.90 9.93
CA ILE A 39 7.36 -17.99 8.47
C ILE A 39 7.28 -16.63 7.77
N ASN A 40 7.22 -15.52 8.53
CA ASN A 40 7.10 -14.14 8.03
C ASN A 40 5.90 -13.96 7.07
N LEU A 41 4.72 -14.45 7.47
CA LEU A 41 3.49 -14.39 6.67
C LEU A 41 2.24 -14.23 7.55
N LEU A 42 1.15 -13.73 6.97
CA LEU A 42 -0.17 -13.80 7.61
C LEU A 42 -0.72 -15.23 7.61
N ARG A 43 -1.28 -15.64 8.75
CA ARG A 43 -2.10 -16.84 8.93
C ARG A 43 -3.48 -16.64 8.31
N SER A 44 -4.08 -17.73 7.82
CA SER A 44 -5.50 -17.69 7.43
C SER A 44 -6.39 -17.70 8.65
N CYS A 45 -7.59 -17.16 8.49
CA CYS A 45 -8.67 -17.32 9.45
C CYS A 45 -10.04 -17.45 8.75
N SER A 46 -11.05 -17.88 9.50
CA SER A 46 -12.44 -17.87 9.02
C SER A 46 -12.96 -16.43 8.97
N LEU A 47 -14.01 -16.19 8.17
CA LEU A 47 -14.69 -14.89 8.16
C LEU A 47 -15.20 -14.53 9.55
N GLN A 48 -15.74 -15.50 10.29
CA GLN A 48 -16.24 -15.26 11.63
C GLN A 48 -15.13 -14.75 12.56
N ALA A 49 -13.99 -15.44 12.60
CA ALA A 49 -12.85 -15.02 13.41
C ALA A 49 -12.35 -13.61 13.02
N PHE A 50 -12.35 -13.28 11.73
CA PHE A 50 -11.99 -11.93 11.27
C PHE A 50 -13.01 -10.86 11.72
N ASN A 51 -14.32 -11.16 11.65
CA ASN A 51 -15.36 -10.26 12.12
C ASN A 51 -15.30 -10.03 13.63
N ASP A 52 -14.99 -11.09 14.39
CA ASP A 52 -14.83 -11.02 15.84
C ASP A 52 -13.61 -10.17 16.19
N ALA A 53 -12.47 -10.42 15.54
CA ALA A 53 -11.26 -9.60 15.68
C ALA A 53 -11.51 -8.12 15.36
N MET A 54 -12.20 -7.82 14.26
CA MET A 54 -12.58 -6.46 13.89
C MET A 54 -13.47 -5.80 14.95
N SER A 55 -14.43 -6.55 15.51
CA SER A 55 -15.35 -6.05 16.53
C SER A 55 -14.65 -5.78 17.86
N THR A 56 -13.73 -6.67 18.27
CA THR A 56 -12.89 -6.49 19.46
C THR A 56 -11.97 -5.29 19.30
N THR A 57 -11.24 -5.20 18.18
CA THR A 57 -10.28 -4.13 17.89
C THR A 57 -10.93 -2.75 17.91
N PHE A 58 -12.16 -2.63 17.40
CA PHE A 58 -12.85 -1.35 17.24
C PHE A 58 -14.13 -1.25 18.10
N TYR A 59 -14.22 -2.00 19.20
CA TYR A 59 -15.41 -2.08 20.05
C TYR A 59 -15.99 -0.71 20.44
N LYS A 60 -15.12 0.24 20.79
CA LYS A 60 -15.51 1.62 21.17
C LYS A 60 -15.79 2.54 19.98
N ASN A 61 -15.28 2.21 18.79
CA ASN A 61 -15.33 3.07 17.60
C ASN A 61 -15.95 2.29 16.43
N LYS A 62 -17.29 2.22 16.39
CA LYS A 62 -18.00 1.47 15.35
C LYS A 62 -17.56 1.90 13.95
N LEU A 63 -16.96 0.96 13.22
CA LEU A 63 -16.62 1.16 11.81
C LEU A 63 -17.90 1.34 10.98
N ASN A 64 -17.89 2.32 10.08
CA ASN A 64 -18.98 2.50 9.13
C ASN A 64 -19.06 1.31 8.14
N HIS A 65 -20.22 1.15 7.49
CA HIS A 65 -20.48 0.05 6.58
C HIS A 65 -19.46 -0.03 5.42
N LYS A 66 -19.05 1.12 4.88
CA LYS A 66 -18.09 1.16 3.77
C LYS A 66 -16.72 0.62 4.18
N THR A 67 -16.19 1.06 5.31
CA THR A 67 -14.90 0.56 5.84
C THR A 67 -14.96 -0.93 6.11
N LYS A 68 -16.06 -1.46 6.67
CA LYS A 68 -16.23 -2.90 6.86
C LYS A 68 -16.21 -3.67 5.52
N SER A 69 -16.96 -3.18 4.53
CA SER A 69 -16.96 -3.75 3.19
C SER A 69 -15.58 -3.70 2.53
N ASP A 70 -14.79 -2.67 2.80
CA ASP A 70 -13.44 -2.55 2.28
C ASP A 70 -12.45 -3.49 2.97
N LEU A 71 -12.55 -3.61 4.30
CA LEU A 71 -11.77 -4.58 5.09
C LEU A 71 -12.06 -6.02 4.66
N ARG A 72 -13.30 -6.30 4.24
CA ARG A 72 -13.66 -7.60 3.67
C ARG A 72 -12.84 -7.93 2.42
N VAL A 73 -12.53 -6.95 1.57
CA VAL A 73 -11.66 -7.16 0.39
C VAL A 73 -10.25 -7.57 0.81
N PHE A 74 -9.70 -6.98 1.87
CA PHE A 74 -8.39 -7.41 2.40
C PHE A 74 -8.45 -8.83 2.95
N PHE A 75 -9.51 -9.19 3.68
CA PHE A 75 -9.71 -10.56 4.15
C PHE A 75 -9.74 -11.56 2.99
N ASP A 76 -10.54 -11.28 1.96
CA ASP A 76 -10.72 -12.19 0.82
C ASP A 76 -9.40 -12.40 0.05
N LEU A 77 -8.50 -11.40 0.05
CA LEU A 77 -7.21 -11.50 -0.63
C LEU A 77 -6.10 -12.10 0.23
N PHE A 78 -6.08 -11.83 1.55
CA PHE A 78 -4.90 -12.08 2.39
C PHE A 78 -5.13 -13.00 3.59
N LEU A 79 -6.38 -13.32 3.95
CA LEU A 79 -6.68 -14.10 5.15
C LEU A 79 -7.57 -15.32 4.91
N VAL A 80 -8.29 -15.40 3.79
CA VAL A 80 -9.10 -16.59 3.49
C VAL A 80 -8.21 -17.84 3.34
N PRO A 81 -8.65 -19.04 3.77
CA PRO A 81 -7.84 -20.27 3.64
C PRO A 81 -7.40 -20.59 2.21
N SER A 82 -8.23 -20.29 1.20
CA SER A 82 -7.94 -20.51 -0.23
C SER A 82 -7.19 -19.35 -0.90
N ARG A 83 -6.62 -18.42 -0.11
CA ARG A 83 -5.94 -17.24 -0.65
C ARG A 83 -4.73 -17.63 -1.49
N LYS A 84 -4.51 -16.88 -2.57
CA LYS A 84 -3.30 -17.00 -3.41
C LYS A 84 -2.19 -16.07 -2.98
N MET A 85 -2.49 -15.10 -2.13
CA MET A 85 -1.57 -14.05 -1.71
C MET A 85 -1.56 -13.91 -0.21
N SER A 86 -0.46 -13.40 0.32
CA SER A 86 -0.33 -13.01 1.72
C SER A 86 0.52 -11.75 1.82
N LEU A 87 0.66 -11.26 3.05
CA LEU A 87 1.54 -10.15 3.37
C LEU A 87 2.72 -10.66 4.19
N ARG A 88 3.90 -10.14 3.88
CA ARG A 88 5.13 -10.35 4.63
C ARG A 88 5.64 -9.02 5.17
N GLN A 89 6.37 -9.05 6.27
CA GLN A 89 7.16 -7.90 6.68
C GLN A 89 8.48 -7.88 5.89
N VAL A 90 8.79 -6.70 5.34
CA VAL A 90 10.07 -6.35 4.71
C VAL A 90 10.82 -5.35 5.59
N GLN A 91 12.09 -5.08 5.25
CA GLN A 91 12.99 -4.22 6.03
C GLN A 91 12.33 -2.91 6.48
N ASN A 92 12.57 -2.51 7.74
CA ASN A 92 11.97 -1.34 8.42
C ASN A 92 10.45 -1.45 8.72
N MET A 93 9.94 -2.66 8.96
CA MET A 93 8.53 -2.90 9.35
C MET A 93 7.49 -2.49 8.29
N ASN A 94 7.91 -2.43 7.02
CA ASN A 94 6.98 -2.24 5.92
C ASN A 94 6.33 -3.58 5.56
N TRP A 95 5.08 -3.56 5.13
CA TRP A 95 4.41 -4.76 4.59
C TRP A 95 4.64 -4.85 3.07
N GLY A 96 4.72 -6.07 2.54
CA GLY A 96 4.79 -6.34 1.11
C GLY A 96 3.91 -7.53 0.73
N VAL A 97 3.32 -7.49 -0.47
CA VAL A 97 2.49 -8.59 -0.99
C VAL A 97 3.37 -9.67 -1.60
N VAL A 98 3.10 -10.92 -1.25
CA VAL A 98 3.71 -12.11 -1.85
C VAL A 98 2.65 -13.09 -2.35
N VAL A 99 3.01 -13.89 -3.34
CA VAL A 99 2.18 -15.03 -3.78
C VAL A 99 2.48 -16.24 -2.92
N LEU A 100 1.49 -17.05 -2.56
CA LEU A 100 1.68 -18.30 -1.82
C LEU A 100 1.90 -19.51 -2.73
N GLU A 101 1.41 -19.44 -3.96
CA GLU A 101 1.51 -20.49 -4.97
C GLU A 101 1.98 -19.93 -6.32
N ARG A 102 2.07 -20.76 -7.35
CA ARG A 102 2.38 -20.26 -8.70
C ARG A 102 1.17 -19.48 -9.22
N ALA A 103 1.42 -18.31 -9.81
CA ALA A 103 0.40 -17.53 -10.51
C ALA A 103 0.78 -17.31 -11.97
N ALA A 104 -0.19 -17.49 -12.87
CA ALA A 104 -0.08 -17.21 -14.29
C ALA A 104 -0.04 -15.69 -14.55
N ASN A 105 0.40 -15.30 -15.74
CA ASN A 105 0.38 -13.92 -16.18
C ASN A 105 -1.06 -13.34 -16.11
N ARG A 106 -1.21 -12.13 -15.56
CA ARG A 106 -2.48 -11.41 -15.39
C ARG A 106 -3.52 -12.07 -14.48
N GLU A 107 -3.13 -13.10 -13.73
CA GLU A 107 -4.03 -13.80 -12.83
C GLU A 107 -4.39 -13.00 -11.56
N LEU A 108 -3.40 -12.32 -10.97
CA LEU A 108 -3.57 -11.57 -9.73
C LEU A 108 -3.94 -10.13 -10.04
N SER A 109 -5.01 -9.64 -9.41
CA SER A 109 -5.46 -8.25 -9.53
C SER A 109 -5.80 -7.69 -8.16
N LEU A 110 -5.06 -6.67 -7.74
CA LEU A 110 -5.21 -6.04 -6.43
C LEU A 110 -5.88 -4.67 -6.61
N PRO A 111 -7.09 -4.45 -6.06
CA PRO A 111 -7.77 -3.18 -6.16
C PRO A 111 -6.96 -2.05 -5.54
N LEU A 112 -7.00 -0.90 -6.22
CA LEU A 112 -6.38 0.32 -5.78
C LEU A 112 -7.43 1.44 -5.81
N TRP A 113 -7.70 2.02 -4.65
CA TRP A 113 -8.75 3.01 -4.48
C TRP A 113 -8.15 4.40 -4.39
N THR A 114 -8.64 5.32 -5.21
CA THR A 114 -8.34 6.74 -5.08
C THR A 114 -9.22 7.31 -3.98
N ARG A 115 -8.64 7.78 -2.86
CA ARG A 115 -9.45 8.23 -1.72
C ARG A 115 -9.25 9.68 -1.31
N TYR A 116 -8.01 10.14 -1.24
CA TYR A 116 -7.71 11.38 -0.52
C TYR A 116 -6.99 12.36 -1.41
N GLU A 117 -7.66 13.48 -1.70
CA GLU A 117 -7.02 14.68 -2.22
C GLU A 117 -6.24 15.36 -1.08
N PHE A 118 -4.99 15.69 -1.33
CA PHE A 118 -4.13 16.40 -0.37
C PHE A 118 -3.21 17.40 -1.08
N LYS A 119 -2.63 18.34 -0.32
CA LYS A 119 -1.55 19.21 -0.77
C LYS A 119 -0.22 18.75 -0.18
N PRO A 120 0.90 18.75 -0.92
CA PRO A 120 2.19 18.28 -0.39
C PRO A 120 2.66 19.07 0.83
N SER A 121 2.27 20.33 0.94
CA SER A 121 2.51 21.20 2.09
C SER A 121 1.98 20.64 3.41
N ASP A 122 1.02 19.72 3.37
CA ASP A 122 0.38 19.13 4.55
C ASP A 122 1.29 18.08 5.25
N PHE A 123 2.40 17.69 4.60
CA PHE A 123 3.28 16.60 5.06
C PHE A 123 4.73 17.08 5.31
N ASP A 124 5.37 16.50 6.33
CA ASP A 124 6.82 16.60 6.55
C ASP A 124 7.57 15.69 5.59
N ILE A 125 7.05 14.46 5.45
CA ILE A 125 7.54 13.43 4.56
C ILE A 125 6.31 12.89 3.82
N LEU A 126 6.36 12.91 2.49
CA LEU A 126 5.26 12.39 1.68
C LEU A 126 5.10 10.88 1.89
N PRO A 127 3.85 10.37 1.81
CA PRO A 127 3.61 8.94 1.76
C PRO A 127 4.54 8.25 0.76
N PRO A 128 5.20 7.14 1.12
CA PRO A 128 5.94 6.34 0.14
C PRO A 128 5.00 5.70 -0.90
N HIS A 129 3.69 5.70 -0.65
CA HIS A 129 2.67 5.12 -1.51
C HIS A 129 2.41 5.95 -2.75
N VAL A 130 1.62 5.37 -3.65
CA VAL A 130 1.34 5.93 -4.95
C VAL A 130 0.60 7.25 -4.83
N ILE A 131 1.34 8.30 -5.09
CA ILE A 131 0.86 9.66 -5.20
C ILE A 131 0.73 9.99 -6.67
N LYS A 132 -0.47 10.31 -7.13
CA LYS A 132 -0.68 10.86 -8.49
C LYS A 132 -1.16 12.29 -8.40
N GLN A 133 -0.56 13.16 -9.21
CA GLN A 133 -1.04 14.52 -9.38
C GLN A 133 -2.43 14.52 -9.99
N HIS A 134 -3.29 15.39 -9.50
CA HIS A 134 -4.61 15.60 -10.02
C HIS A 134 -4.54 16.25 -11.40
N ARG A 135 -4.84 15.46 -12.46
CA ARG A 135 -4.76 15.89 -13.88
C ARG A 135 -5.36 17.27 -14.20
N LYS A 136 -6.47 17.63 -13.54
CA LYS A 136 -7.19 18.91 -13.77
C LYS A 136 -7.03 19.98 -12.68
N ARG A 137 -6.38 19.71 -11.53
CA ARG A 137 -6.41 20.61 -10.36
C ARG A 137 -5.02 20.90 -9.79
N GLY A 138 -4.09 21.31 -10.66
CA GLY A 138 -2.79 21.86 -10.25
C GLY A 138 -2.04 20.99 -9.22
N GLN A 139 -1.66 21.58 -8.08
CA GLN A 139 -0.88 20.95 -7.00
C GLN A 139 -1.72 20.06 -6.04
N LEU A 140 -2.88 19.57 -6.45
CA LEU A 140 -3.60 18.55 -5.69
C LEU A 140 -3.08 17.16 -6.06
N TYR A 141 -2.99 16.30 -5.06
CA TYR A 141 -2.50 14.93 -5.21
C TYR A 141 -3.49 13.96 -4.61
N TYR A 142 -3.47 12.72 -5.10
CA TYR A 142 -4.27 11.65 -4.57
C TYR A 142 -3.42 10.59 -3.88
N ILE A 143 -3.83 10.19 -2.67
CA ILE A 143 -3.33 8.97 -2.02
C ILE A 143 -4.16 7.79 -2.51
N CYS A 144 -3.47 6.77 -2.99
CA CYS A 144 -4.05 5.46 -3.24
C CYS A 144 -4.13 4.62 -1.96
N ASP A 145 -5.26 3.96 -1.75
CA ASP A 145 -5.56 3.03 -0.66
C ASP A 145 -5.97 1.67 -1.25
N GLY A 146 -6.28 0.70 -0.40
CA GLY A 146 -6.71 -0.64 -0.77
C GLY A 146 -5.55 -1.64 -0.84
N PRO A 147 -5.85 -2.91 -1.16
CA PRO A 147 -4.86 -3.99 -1.18
C PRO A 147 -3.67 -3.72 -2.11
N GLY A 148 -3.91 -3.07 -3.25
CA GLY A 148 -2.86 -2.72 -4.20
C GLY A 148 -1.84 -1.70 -3.66
N ALA A 149 -2.22 -0.90 -2.64
CA ALA A 149 -1.31 0.05 -2.01
C ALA A 149 -0.22 -0.62 -1.16
N MET A 150 -0.38 -1.91 -0.86
CA MET A 150 0.58 -2.75 -0.14
C MET A 150 1.62 -3.41 -1.06
N VAL A 151 1.47 -3.28 -2.38
CA VAL A 151 2.47 -3.75 -3.34
C VAL A 151 3.63 -2.76 -3.32
N ASN A 152 4.84 -3.23 -3.07
CA ASN A 152 6.00 -2.36 -2.88
C ASN A 152 6.52 -1.74 -4.19
N HIS A 153 7.12 -0.56 -4.06
CA HIS A 153 7.81 0.09 -5.15
C HIS A 153 9.03 -0.72 -5.58
N ASN A 154 9.28 -0.77 -6.88
CA ASN A 154 10.59 -1.10 -7.40
C ASN A 154 10.94 -0.22 -8.61
N CYS A 155 12.15 0.33 -8.61
CA CYS A 155 12.70 0.99 -9.79
C CYS A 155 13.03 -0.10 -10.83
N SER A 156 12.46 0.05 -12.03
CA SER A 156 12.70 -0.77 -13.23
C SER A 156 14.17 -1.27 -13.31
N PRO A 157 14.44 -2.55 -13.70
CA PRO A 157 13.66 -3.38 -14.62
C PRO A 157 12.98 -4.62 -14.01
N LEU A 158 13.02 -4.82 -12.69
CA LEU A 158 12.53 -6.07 -12.07
C LEU A 158 11.06 -6.02 -11.63
N ASN A 159 10.23 -5.21 -12.27
CA ASN A 159 8.81 -5.17 -11.95
C ASN A 159 8.11 -6.41 -12.51
N ASN A 160 7.35 -7.07 -11.66
CA ASN A 160 6.49 -8.18 -12.04
C ASN A 160 5.01 -7.81 -12.02
N CYS A 161 4.68 -6.56 -11.65
CA CYS A 161 3.35 -5.98 -11.71
C CYS A 161 3.32 -4.65 -12.46
N THR A 162 2.13 -4.27 -12.92
CA THR A 162 1.84 -2.99 -13.56
C THR A 162 0.52 -2.40 -13.06
N TRP A 163 0.33 -1.13 -13.41
CA TRP A 163 -0.92 -0.39 -13.24
C TRP A 163 -1.91 -0.75 -14.32
N VAL A 164 -3.15 -1.05 -13.93
CA VAL A 164 -4.24 -1.30 -14.87
C VAL A 164 -5.44 -0.43 -14.50
N ASP A 165 -5.95 0.29 -15.50
CA ASP A 165 -7.16 1.10 -15.38
C ASP A 165 -8.30 0.40 -16.12
N GLU A 166 -9.38 0.05 -15.42
CA GLU A 166 -10.58 -0.53 -16.01
C GLU A 166 -11.70 0.52 -16.02
N LYS A 167 -12.15 0.91 -17.21
CA LYS A 167 -13.24 1.86 -17.38
C LYS A 167 -14.58 1.12 -17.38
N THR A 168 -15.38 1.36 -16.36
CA THR A 168 -16.80 0.98 -16.36
C THR A 168 -17.66 2.16 -16.79
N LYS A 169 -18.94 1.92 -17.15
CA LYS A 169 -19.89 2.99 -17.55
C LYS A 169 -20.00 4.13 -16.51
N LEU A 170 -19.76 3.83 -15.23
CA LEU A 170 -19.98 4.75 -14.11
C LEU A 170 -18.68 5.25 -13.45
N LYS A 171 -17.58 4.51 -13.58
CA LYS A 171 -16.31 4.85 -12.89
C LYS A 171 -15.10 4.17 -13.51
N THR A 172 -13.94 4.77 -13.34
CA THR A 172 -12.66 4.11 -13.57
C THR A 172 -12.25 3.38 -12.28
N LYS A 173 -11.88 2.11 -12.40
CA LYS A 173 -11.28 1.33 -11.31
C LYS A 173 -9.79 1.19 -11.60
N HIS A 174 -8.97 1.21 -10.55
CA HIS A 174 -7.53 1.05 -10.65
C HIS A 174 -7.12 -0.25 -9.97
N PHE A 175 -6.14 -0.92 -10.54
CA PHE A 175 -5.59 -2.18 -10.03
C PHE A 175 -4.09 -2.23 -10.19
N ILE A 176 -3.46 -3.05 -9.35
CA ILE A 176 -2.12 -3.58 -9.61
C ILE A 176 -2.29 -5.03 -10.08
N GLN A 177 -1.76 -5.33 -11.26
CA GLN A 177 -1.86 -6.65 -11.88
C GLN A 177 -0.48 -7.22 -12.20
N ASN A 178 -0.28 -8.52 -12.01
CA ASN A 178 0.97 -9.16 -12.42
C ASN A 178 1.08 -9.29 -13.94
N ILE A 179 2.27 -9.00 -14.48
CA ILE A 179 2.55 -8.97 -15.94
C ILE A 179 3.45 -10.12 -16.39
N VAL A 180 3.88 -10.96 -15.46
CA VAL A 180 4.67 -12.16 -15.67
C VAL A 180 4.15 -13.28 -14.75
N PRO A 181 4.41 -14.56 -15.08
CA PRO A 181 4.21 -15.64 -14.13
C PRO A 181 5.02 -15.42 -12.84
N LEU A 182 4.45 -15.80 -11.70
CA LEU A 182 5.05 -15.63 -10.39
C LEU A 182 5.29 -16.98 -9.73
N SER A 183 6.43 -17.08 -9.04
CA SER A 183 6.78 -18.24 -8.22
C SER A 183 6.25 -18.07 -6.79
N PRO A 184 6.06 -19.18 -6.04
CA PRO A 184 5.71 -19.12 -4.62
C PRO A 184 6.68 -18.22 -3.85
N LEU A 185 6.12 -17.44 -2.92
CA LEU A 185 6.78 -16.44 -2.06
C LEU A 185 7.48 -15.29 -2.79
N GLN A 186 7.29 -15.18 -4.11
CA GLN A 186 7.76 -14.03 -4.86
C GLN A 186 6.95 -12.79 -4.48
N GLU A 187 7.66 -11.70 -4.18
CA GLU A 187 7.04 -10.42 -3.86
C GLU A 187 6.57 -9.70 -5.12
N LEU A 188 5.36 -9.15 -5.05
CA LEU A 188 4.81 -8.28 -6.07
C LEU A 188 5.45 -6.91 -5.96
N ARG A 189 5.86 -6.37 -7.11
CA ARG A 189 6.59 -5.10 -7.22
C ARG A 189 6.13 -4.34 -8.44
N VAL A 190 5.94 -3.03 -8.26
CA VAL A 190 5.48 -2.13 -9.31
C VAL A 190 6.23 -0.80 -9.21
N THR A 191 6.44 -0.11 -10.33
CA THR A 191 6.87 1.29 -10.28
C THR A 191 5.67 2.17 -9.96
N TYR A 192 5.77 3.00 -8.93
CA TYR A 192 4.66 3.86 -8.47
C TYR A 192 4.27 4.98 -9.45
N GLY A 193 5.02 5.19 -10.53
CA GLY A 193 4.53 5.89 -11.73
C GLY A 193 3.97 7.29 -11.48
N GLY A 194 4.59 8.08 -10.60
CA GLY A 194 4.18 9.46 -10.28
C GLY A 194 5.39 10.36 -10.06
N ASP A 195 5.20 11.67 -10.29
CA ASP A 195 6.25 12.70 -10.28
C ASP A 195 6.91 12.92 -8.90
N TYR A 196 6.30 12.38 -7.83
CA TYR A 196 6.73 12.59 -6.43
C TYR A 196 7.39 11.38 -5.77
N PHE A 197 7.77 10.36 -6.54
CA PHE A 197 8.74 9.40 -6.04
C PHE A 197 10.13 10.05 -6.13
N MET A 198 10.60 10.68 -5.05
CA MET A 198 11.92 11.28 -5.05
C MET A 198 12.98 10.17 -5.18
N PRO A 199 13.93 10.26 -6.13
CA PRO A 199 14.96 9.24 -6.34
C PRO A 199 15.81 8.86 -5.10
N GLY A 200 15.75 9.66 -4.02
CA GLY A 200 16.38 9.38 -2.72
C GLY A 200 15.56 8.53 -1.75
N ASP A 201 14.24 8.37 -1.97
CA ASP A 201 13.34 7.62 -1.08
C ASP A 201 13.25 6.12 -1.45
N CYS A 202 13.84 5.72 -2.59
CA CYS A 202 13.90 4.33 -3.01
C CYS A 202 14.89 3.55 -2.13
N LYS A 203 14.35 2.86 -1.12
CA LYS A 203 15.09 1.83 -0.36
C LYS A 203 15.25 0.51 -1.15
N CYS A 204 15.03 0.55 -2.45
CA CYS A 204 15.08 -0.59 -3.33
C CYS A 204 16.51 -1.13 -3.39
N PRO A 205 16.73 -2.46 -3.47
CA PRO A 205 18.06 -3.07 -3.35
C PRO A 205 19.13 -2.51 -4.31
N LYS A 206 18.75 -1.90 -5.44
CA LYS A 206 19.68 -1.34 -6.42
C LYS A 206 20.35 -0.02 -6.02
N HIS A 207 19.82 0.74 -5.07
CA HIS A 207 20.44 2.01 -4.65
C HIS A 207 21.60 1.82 -3.65
N LYS A 208 21.84 0.61 -3.13
CA LYS A 208 22.96 0.36 -2.19
C LYS A 208 24.34 0.24 -2.87
N VAL A 209 24.46 0.38 -4.20
CA VAL A 209 25.71 0.06 -4.93
C VAL A 209 26.40 1.27 -5.60
N ARG A 210 25.89 2.50 -5.49
CA ARG A 210 26.62 3.69 -5.99
C ARG A 210 26.48 4.89 -5.07
N SER A 211 27.21 4.87 -3.95
CA SER A 211 27.54 6.07 -3.19
C SER A 211 29.04 6.11 -2.87
N THR A 212 29.85 6.11 -3.92
CA THR A 212 31.21 6.69 -3.89
C THR A 212 31.41 7.47 -5.17
N ARG A 213 30.74 8.64 -5.27
CA ARG A 213 31.32 9.85 -5.88
C ARG A 213 30.39 11.04 -5.67
N THR A 214 30.92 11.99 -4.91
CA THR A 214 30.56 13.39 -4.75
C THR A 214 29.85 14.04 -5.94
N SER A 215 28.75 14.75 -5.68
CA SER A 215 28.64 16.19 -6.00
C SER A 215 27.36 16.77 -5.41
N SER A 216 27.52 17.99 -4.89
CA SER A 216 26.54 18.92 -4.35
C SER A 216 25.31 19.11 -5.23
N ASN A 217 24.11 19.09 -4.64
CA ASN A 217 22.97 19.96 -5.02
C ASN A 217 21.84 19.83 -3.99
N THR A 218 21.58 20.91 -3.25
CA THR A 218 20.27 21.18 -2.63
C THR A 218 19.24 21.49 -3.72
N PRO A 219 17.93 21.20 -3.53
CA PRO A 219 16.95 22.09 -4.14
C PRO A 219 15.68 22.24 -3.30
N TYR A 220 15.69 23.14 -2.32
CA TYR A 220 14.53 24.01 -2.13
C TYR A 220 14.68 25.16 -3.13
N GLY A 221 14.12 24.98 -4.32
CA GLY A 221 14.04 26.00 -5.36
C GLY A 221 12.60 26.46 -5.52
N LEU A 222 12.12 27.32 -4.62
CA LEU A 222 11.00 28.21 -4.91
C LEU A 222 11.55 29.33 -5.79
N ALA A 223 11.04 29.48 -7.00
CA ALA A 223 11.20 30.68 -7.80
C ALA A 223 9.84 31.13 -8.33
N LYS A 224 9.67 32.46 -8.32
CA LYS A 224 8.48 33.24 -8.70
C LYS A 224 8.08 33.04 -10.15
#